data_AF-A0A0C9TT76-F1
#
_entry.id   AF-A0A0C9TT76-F1
#
_cell.length_a   1.000
_cell.length_b   1.000
_cell.length_c   1.000
_cell.angle_alpha   90.00
_cell.angle_beta   90.00
_cell.angle_gamma   90.00
#
_symmetry.space_group_name_H-M   'P 1'
#
loop_
_entity.id
_entity.type
_entity.pdbx_description
1 polymer ?
#
loop_
_entity_poly.entity_id
_entity_poly.type
_entity_poly.pdbx_seq_one_letter_code
_entity_poly.pdbx_strand_id
1 'polypeptide(L)'
;MFFTRVFAFAVFAVSLVSAVAIKKRADVSEVLGVVDILKSSTDAILPQIDSLVNSNAATQANISPHLASLVEALNTASTSLHGLQGNVDTSSSDANEVANAVAPVFTKINNSINNLETKDPNLVSLVATSGISTALDTVLTGWEIVVAGVLQLLSGL
;
A
#
# COMPACT_ATOMS: atom_id res chain seq x y z
N MET A 1 -25.31 71.19 -33.56
CA MET A 1 -24.18 70.51 -32.90
C MET A 1 -24.68 69.16 -32.40
N PHE A 2 -24.38 68.07 -33.11
CA PHE A 2 -24.53 66.72 -32.55
C PHE A 2 -23.34 65.88 -33.02
N PHE A 3 -22.76 65.18 -32.06
CA PHE A 3 -21.38 64.69 -32.00
C PHE A 3 -21.16 63.38 -32.77
N THR A 4 -19.90 63.21 -33.18
CA THR A 4 -19.31 62.08 -33.91
C THR A 4 -18.82 60.96 -32.96
N ARG A 5 -18.68 59.73 -33.51
CA ARG A 5 -17.87 58.55 -33.06
C ARG A 5 -18.59 57.65 -32.05
N VAL A 6 -18.55 56.31 -32.12
CA VAL A 6 -17.37 55.44 -31.87
C VAL A 6 -17.52 54.03 -32.49
N PHE A 7 -16.42 53.59 -33.13
CA PHE A 7 -15.76 52.28 -33.29
C PHE A 7 -16.39 50.93 -32.88
N ALA A 8 -15.95 49.94 -33.66
CA ALA A 8 -16.18 48.49 -33.65
C ALA A 8 -15.47 47.70 -32.52
N PHE A 9 -15.67 46.38 -32.60
CA PHE A 9 -14.97 45.24 -31.97
C PHE A 9 -15.50 44.74 -30.62
N ALA A 10 -16.39 43.74 -30.68
CA ALA A 10 -16.61 42.77 -29.61
C ALA A 10 -15.67 41.58 -29.83
N VAL A 11 -14.51 41.58 -29.16
CA VAL A 11 -13.69 40.37 -28.99
C VAL A 11 -14.06 39.76 -27.65
N PHE A 12 -14.73 38.62 -27.70
CA PHE A 12 -15.00 37.80 -26.52
C PHE A 12 -13.73 37.06 -26.15
N ALA A 13 -12.92 37.64 -25.26
CA ALA A 13 -11.76 36.95 -24.70
C ALA A 13 -12.22 36.02 -23.58
N VAL A 14 -12.43 34.73 -23.91
CA VAL A 14 -12.48 33.67 -22.89
C VAL A 14 -11.05 33.42 -22.45
N SER A 15 -10.65 34.07 -21.35
CA SER A 15 -9.44 33.70 -20.62
C SER A 15 -9.69 32.33 -19.96
N LEU A 16 -9.21 31.28 -20.62
CA LEU A 16 -8.98 29.97 -19.99
C LEU A 16 -7.82 30.15 -18.98
N VAL A 17 -8.14 30.59 -17.77
CA VAL A 17 -7.27 30.35 -16.62
C VAL A 17 -7.30 28.84 -16.42
N SER A 18 -6.31 28.15 -16.99
CA SER A 18 -5.94 26.80 -16.56
C SER A 18 -5.45 26.93 -15.13
N ALA A 19 -6.38 26.75 -14.18
CA ALA A 19 -6.05 26.56 -12.78
C ALA A 19 -5.08 25.39 -12.71
N VAL A 20 -3.82 25.68 -12.42
CA VAL A 20 -2.89 24.66 -11.97
C VAL A 20 -3.51 24.12 -10.69
N ALA A 21 -4.07 22.92 -10.77
CA ALA A 21 -4.58 22.24 -9.59
C ALA A 21 -3.39 22.05 -8.65
N ILE A 22 -3.31 22.89 -7.62
CA ILE A 22 -2.39 22.69 -6.50
C ILE A 22 -2.87 21.39 -5.85
N LYS A 23 -2.24 20.27 -6.21
CA LYS A 23 -2.52 18.97 -5.60
C LYS A 23 -2.22 19.13 -4.11
N LYS A 24 -3.25 18.95 -3.27
CA LYS A 24 -3.07 18.94 -1.81
C LYS A 24 -1.95 17.94 -1.50
N ARG A 25 -0.99 18.33 -0.64
CA ARG A 25 0.01 17.38 -0.14
C ARG A 25 -0.72 16.25 0.56
N ALA A 26 -0.26 15.03 0.31
CA ALA A 26 -0.71 13.86 1.04
C ALA A 26 -0.21 13.99 2.49
N ASP A 27 -1.07 13.75 3.47
CA ASP A 27 -0.69 13.73 4.88
C ASP A 27 -0.43 12.28 5.32
N VAL A 28 0.25 12.07 6.46
CA VAL A 28 0.51 10.72 7.04
C VAL A 28 -0.77 9.88 7.18
N SER A 29 -1.94 10.51 7.32
CA SER A 29 -3.22 9.81 7.35
C SER A 29 -3.54 9.03 6.07
N GLU A 30 -3.07 9.46 4.90
CA GLU A 30 -3.23 8.71 3.64
C GLU A 30 -2.35 7.46 3.64
N VAL A 31 -1.14 7.58 4.19
CA VAL A 31 -0.19 6.48 4.39
C VAL A 31 -0.79 5.44 5.35
N LEU A 32 -1.34 5.88 6.49
CA LEU A 32 -2.05 5.01 7.44
C LEU A 32 -3.30 4.37 6.81
N GLY A 33 -4.00 5.08 5.92
CA GLY A 33 -5.10 4.50 5.16
C GLY A 33 -4.68 3.31 4.29
N VAL A 34 -3.48 3.35 3.69
CA VAL A 34 -2.91 2.20 2.98
C VAL A 34 -2.60 1.05 3.94
N VAL A 35 -2.10 1.34 5.15
CA VAL A 35 -1.85 0.33 6.19
C VAL A 35 -3.17 -0.35 6.57
N ASP A 36 -4.23 0.42 6.78
CA ASP A 36 -5.55 -0.10 7.15
C ASP A 36 -6.16 -1.01 6.08
N ILE A 37 -6.01 -0.65 4.79
CA ILE A 37 -6.44 -1.51 3.69
C ILE A 37 -5.66 -2.82 3.70
N LEU A 38 -4.33 -2.76 3.78
CA LEU A 38 -3.49 -3.95 3.83
C LEU A 38 -3.82 -4.83 5.04
N LYS A 39 -4.03 -4.20 6.20
CA LYS A 39 -4.47 -4.86 7.42
C LYS A 39 -5.82 -5.55 7.25
N SER A 40 -6.79 -4.89 6.63
CA SER A 40 -8.11 -5.48 6.39
C SER A 40 -8.02 -6.69 5.47
N SER A 41 -7.25 -6.62 4.38
CA SER A 41 -7.04 -7.75 3.48
C SER A 41 -6.33 -8.91 4.17
N THR A 42 -5.27 -8.63 4.94
CA THR A 42 -4.52 -9.67 5.67
C THR A 42 -5.35 -10.30 6.79
N ASP A 43 -6.13 -9.51 7.53
CA ASP A 43 -7.04 -10.03 8.55
C ASP A 43 -8.16 -10.92 7.96
N ALA A 44 -8.50 -10.76 6.68
CA ALA A 44 -9.44 -11.65 5.98
C ALA A 44 -8.78 -12.93 5.43
N ILE A 45 -7.55 -12.83 4.92
CA ILE A 45 -6.86 -13.93 4.23
C ILE A 45 -6.12 -14.86 5.19
N LEU A 46 -5.33 -14.30 6.13
CA LEU A 46 -4.44 -15.08 6.99
C LEU A 46 -5.19 -16.11 7.86
N PRO A 47 -6.36 -15.81 8.45
CA PRO A 47 -7.11 -16.82 9.20
C PRO A 47 -7.56 -18.01 8.36
N GLN A 48 -7.76 -17.84 7.05
CA GLN A 48 -8.12 -18.94 6.14
C GLN A 48 -6.93 -19.87 5.92
N ILE A 49 -5.75 -19.29 5.69
CA ILE A 49 -4.48 -20.05 5.61
C ILE A 49 -4.25 -20.81 6.91
N ASP A 50 -4.30 -20.11 8.04
CA ASP A 50 -4.07 -20.72 9.35
C ASP A 50 -5.09 -21.80 9.68
N SER A 51 -6.35 -21.64 9.28
CA SER A 51 -7.39 -22.66 9.48
C SER A 51 -7.09 -23.93 8.69
N LEU A 52 -6.72 -23.81 7.41
CA LEU A 52 -6.37 -24.95 6.55
C LEU A 52 -5.12 -25.67 7.08
N VAL A 53 -4.10 -24.91 7.48
CA VAL A 53 -2.85 -25.42 8.03
C VAL A 53 -3.09 -26.12 9.37
N ASN A 54 -3.83 -25.51 10.28
CA ASN A 54 -4.07 -26.05 11.62
C ASN A 54 -5.00 -27.27 11.62
N SER A 55 -5.82 -27.44 10.58
CA SER A 55 -6.67 -28.62 10.40
C SER A 55 -6.01 -29.76 9.62
N ASN A 56 -4.74 -29.61 9.21
CA ASN A 56 -4.04 -30.53 8.30
C ASN A 56 -4.79 -30.75 6.97
N ALA A 57 -5.52 -29.74 6.52
CA ALA A 57 -6.25 -29.74 5.26
C ALA A 57 -5.59 -28.86 4.19
N ALA A 58 -4.45 -28.24 4.51
CA ALA A 58 -3.68 -27.45 3.56
C ALA A 58 -3.20 -28.32 2.39
N THR A 59 -3.47 -27.87 1.17
CA THR A 59 -2.99 -28.47 -0.07
C THR A 59 -2.59 -27.36 -1.02
N GLN A 60 -1.79 -27.67 -2.03
CA GLN A 60 -1.45 -26.67 -3.03
C GLN A 60 -2.69 -26.05 -3.69
N ALA A 61 -3.73 -26.86 -3.96
CA ALA A 61 -4.93 -26.40 -4.64
C ALA A 61 -5.76 -25.40 -3.81
N ASN A 62 -5.80 -25.56 -2.48
CA ASN A 62 -6.58 -24.65 -1.62
C ASN A 62 -5.74 -23.50 -1.04
N ILE A 63 -4.43 -23.65 -0.86
CA ILE A 63 -3.55 -22.58 -0.36
C ILE A 63 -3.17 -21.60 -1.47
N SER A 64 -2.93 -22.06 -2.70
CA SER A 64 -2.52 -21.19 -3.83
C SER A 64 -3.40 -19.95 -4.01
N PRO A 65 -4.75 -20.04 -4.04
CA PRO A 65 -5.58 -18.84 -4.20
C PRO A 65 -5.43 -17.84 -3.03
N HIS A 66 -5.23 -18.32 -1.79
CA HIS A 66 -5.02 -17.43 -0.65
C HIS A 66 -3.66 -16.72 -0.70
N LEU A 67 -2.60 -17.43 -1.12
CA LEU A 67 -1.29 -16.82 -1.33
C LEU A 67 -1.34 -15.79 -2.48
N ALA A 68 -2.06 -16.09 -3.57
CA ALA A 68 -2.25 -15.15 -4.67
C ALA A 68 -3.00 -13.89 -4.21
N SER A 69 -4.07 -14.02 -3.42
CA SER A 69 -4.78 -12.87 -2.84
C SER A 69 -3.90 -12.07 -1.88
N LEU A 70 -3.02 -12.72 -1.12
CA LEU A 70 -2.07 -12.03 -0.24
C LEU A 70 -1.07 -11.21 -1.06
N VAL A 71 -0.52 -11.79 -2.13
CA VAL A 71 0.36 -11.09 -3.08
C VAL A 71 -0.36 -9.91 -3.73
N GLU A 72 -1.61 -10.08 -4.14
CA GLU A 72 -2.42 -8.99 -4.70
C GLU A 72 -2.64 -7.86 -3.70
N ALA A 73 -2.93 -8.18 -2.44
CA ALA A 73 -3.08 -7.17 -1.39
C ALA A 73 -1.77 -6.39 -1.16
N LEU A 74 -0.63 -7.08 -1.12
CA LEU A 74 0.70 -6.47 -0.98
C LEU A 74 1.05 -5.57 -2.18
N ASN A 75 0.74 -6.02 -3.40
CA ASN A 75 0.94 -5.24 -4.62
C ASN A 75 0.02 -4.02 -4.69
N THR A 76 -1.21 -4.14 -4.20
CA THR A 76 -2.16 -3.02 -4.10
C THR A 76 -1.66 -1.97 -3.11
N ALA A 77 -1.15 -2.40 -1.94
CA ALA A 77 -0.52 -1.51 -0.98
C ALA A 77 0.70 -0.81 -1.59
N SER A 78 1.59 -1.57 -2.26
CA SER A 78 2.76 -1.03 -2.97
C SER A 78 2.38 0.02 -4.02
N THR A 79 1.35 -0.26 -4.83
CA THR A 79 0.85 0.65 -5.86
C THR A 79 0.29 1.94 -5.24
N SER A 80 -0.43 1.80 -4.13
CA SER A 80 -0.98 2.95 -3.39
C SER A 80 0.14 3.82 -2.83
N LEU A 81 1.19 3.23 -2.27
CA LEU A 81 2.38 3.95 -1.77
C LEU A 81 3.12 4.68 -2.87
N HIS A 82 3.33 4.05 -4.02
CA HIS A 82 3.90 4.71 -5.19
C HIS A 82 3.09 5.95 -5.60
N GLY A 83 1.75 5.91 -5.47
CA GLY A 83 0.90 7.07 -5.72
C GLY A 83 1.11 8.24 -4.75
N LEU A 84 1.64 7.97 -3.56
CA LEU A 84 1.92 8.94 -2.50
C LEU A 84 3.37 9.48 -2.54
N GLN A 85 4.27 8.83 -3.29
CA GLN A 85 5.68 9.22 -3.37
C GLN A 85 5.85 10.71 -3.72
N GLY A 86 6.72 11.39 -2.98
CA GLY A 86 7.05 12.80 -3.18
C GLY A 86 5.93 13.79 -2.81
N ASN A 87 4.78 13.29 -2.34
CA ASN A 87 3.64 14.11 -1.95
C ASN A 87 3.41 14.16 -0.43
N VAL A 88 4.12 13.33 0.35
CA VAL A 88 3.99 13.27 1.81
C VAL A 88 5.08 14.10 2.50
N ASP A 89 4.66 14.96 3.41
CA ASP A 89 5.57 15.67 4.33
C ASP A 89 5.62 14.87 5.64
N THR A 90 6.74 14.22 5.93
CA THR A 90 6.86 13.27 7.05
C THR A 90 7.82 13.78 8.11
N SER A 91 7.38 13.77 9.35
CA SER A 91 8.22 13.94 10.54
C SER A 91 8.69 12.59 11.09
N SER A 92 9.64 12.61 12.03
CA SER A 92 10.04 11.40 12.77
C SER A 92 8.91 10.80 13.61
N SER A 93 7.94 11.61 14.04
CA SER A 93 6.76 11.11 14.75
C SER A 93 5.85 10.31 13.81
N ASP A 94 5.71 10.77 12.57
CA ASP A 94 4.91 10.09 11.54
C ASP A 94 5.54 8.75 11.16
N ALA A 95 6.88 8.68 11.06
CA ALA A 95 7.60 7.42 10.85
C ALA A 95 7.37 6.40 11.97
N ASN A 96 7.37 6.84 13.23
CA ASN A 96 7.05 5.97 14.37
C ASN A 96 5.61 5.47 14.33
N GLU A 97 4.66 6.35 14.01
CA GLU A 97 3.24 5.98 13.92
C GLU A 97 3.01 4.94 12.82
N VAL A 98 3.56 5.17 11.63
CA VAL A 98 3.46 4.24 10.49
C VAL A 98 4.15 2.92 10.81
N ALA A 99 5.36 2.94 11.39
CA ALA A 99 6.05 1.71 11.79
C ALA A 99 5.23 0.89 12.82
N ASN A 100 4.66 1.54 13.82
CA ASN A 100 3.81 0.88 14.83
C ASN A 100 2.53 0.28 14.22
N ALA A 101 1.98 0.91 13.17
CA ALA A 101 0.81 0.40 12.46
C ALA A 101 1.15 -0.78 11.53
N VAL A 102 2.31 -0.71 10.86
CA VAL A 102 2.77 -1.71 9.88
C VAL A 102 3.31 -2.98 10.55
N ALA A 103 4.06 -2.84 11.64
CA ALA A 103 4.69 -3.96 12.35
C ALA A 103 3.75 -5.14 12.66
N PRO A 104 2.56 -4.96 13.28
CA PRO A 104 1.67 -6.07 13.57
C PRO A 104 1.15 -6.78 12.31
N VAL A 105 1.04 -6.08 11.18
CA VAL A 105 0.62 -6.68 9.90
C VAL A 105 1.70 -7.63 9.38
N PHE A 106 2.95 -7.19 9.34
CA PHE A 106 4.07 -8.02 8.89
C PHE A 106 4.33 -9.19 9.82
N THR A 107 4.25 -8.98 11.14
CA THR A 107 4.37 -10.06 12.12
C THR A 107 3.31 -11.14 11.90
N LYS A 108 2.05 -10.75 11.62
CA LYS A 108 1.00 -11.73 11.29
C LYS A 108 1.29 -12.49 10.01
N ILE A 109 1.68 -11.80 8.93
CA ILE A 109 2.03 -12.46 7.66
C ILE A 109 3.15 -13.46 7.90
N ASN A 110 4.24 -13.04 8.54
CA ASN A 110 5.39 -13.90 8.81
C ASN A 110 5.00 -15.13 9.66
N ASN A 111 4.17 -14.93 10.69
CA ASN A 111 3.71 -16.02 11.53
C ASN A 111 2.85 -17.03 10.77
N SER A 112 1.90 -16.59 9.95
CA SER A 112 1.03 -17.49 9.18
C SER A 112 1.82 -18.23 8.08
N ILE A 113 2.78 -17.57 7.42
CA ILE A 113 3.65 -18.21 6.43
C ILE A 113 4.60 -19.21 7.09
N ASN A 114 5.22 -18.85 8.21
CA ASN A 114 6.07 -19.79 8.96
C ASN A 114 5.26 -20.99 9.51
N ASN A 115 4.02 -20.77 9.97
CA ASN A 115 3.13 -21.85 10.38
C ASN A 115 2.81 -22.80 9.21
N LEU A 116 2.55 -22.26 8.01
CA LEU A 116 2.34 -23.04 6.79
C LEU A 116 3.58 -23.88 6.44
N GLU A 117 4.76 -23.28 6.41
CA GLU A 117 6.02 -23.95 6.04
C GLU A 117 6.45 -25.01 7.06
N THR A 118 6.26 -24.75 8.35
CA THR A 118 6.66 -25.68 9.42
C THR A 118 5.73 -26.89 9.53
N LYS A 119 4.44 -26.72 9.26
CA LYS A 119 3.46 -27.81 9.35
C LYS A 119 3.32 -28.63 8.08
N ASP A 120 3.52 -28.02 6.90
CA ASP A 120 3.54 -28.74 5.64
C ASP A 120 4.76 -28.36 4.78
N PRO A 121 5.88 -29.08 4.96
CA PRO A 121 7.09 -28.87 4.18
C PRO A 121 6.90 -29.00 2.67
N ASN A 122 5.86 -29.70 2.20
CA ASN A 122 5.58 -29.83 0.76
C ASN A 122 5.10 -28.51 0.15
N LEU A 123 4.54 -27.61 0.96
CA LEU A 123 4.04 -26.31 0.54
C LEU A 123 5.11 -25.20 0.59
N VAL A 124 6.31 -25.47 1.10
CA VAL A 124 7.44 -24.52 1.10
C VAL A 124 7.76 -24.06 -0.33
N SER A 125 7.80 -25.00 -1.28
CA SER A 125 8.03 -24.68 -2.70
C SER A 125 6.95 -23.78 -3.30
N LEU A 126 5.71 -23.92 -2.82
CA LEU A 126 4.60 -23.09 -3.24
C LEU A 126 4.75 -21.66 -2.69
N VAL A 127 5.11 -21.50 -1.42
CA VAL A 127 5.37 -20.18 -0.83
C VAL A 127 6.52 -19.49 -1.59
N ALA A 128 7.63 -20.19 -1.82
CA ALA A 128 8.79 -19.65 -2.52
C ALA A 128 8.47 -19.20 -3.97
N THR A 129 7.56 -19.90 -4.64
CA THR A 129 7.16 -19.58 -6.03
C THR A 129 5.96 -18.65 -6.13
N SER A 130 5.25 -18.40 -5.04
CA SER A 130 4.06 -17.53 -5.00
C SER A 130 4.36 -16.05 -5.26
N GLY A 131 5.61 -15.62 -5.05
CA GLY A 131 6.02 -14.22 -5.16
C GLY A 131 5.78 -13.38 -3.90
N ILE A 132 5.39 -14.00 -2.78
CA ILE A 132 5.17 -13.30 -1.50
C ILE A 132 6.41 -12.54 -1.03
N SER A 133 7.60 -13.15 -1.08
CA SER A 133 8.84 -12.48 -0.65
C SER A 133 9.09 -11.20 -1.47
N THR A 134 8.95 -11.28 -2.79
CA THR A 134 9.09 -10.12 -3.67
C THR A 134 8.04 -9.05 -3.38
N ALA A 135 6.78 -9.44 -3.15
CA ALA A 135 5.71 -8.51 -2.83
C ALA A 135 5.93 -7.81 -1.48
N LEU A 136 6.40 -8.54 -0.46
CA LEU A 136 6.78 -8.02 0.86
C LEU A 136 7.92 -7.01 0.75
N ASP A 137 9.00 -7.36 0.04
CA ASP A 137 10.15 -6.48 -0.16
C ASP A 137 9.74 -5.20 -0.91
N THR A 138 8.87 -5.33 -1.92
CA THR A 138 8.36 -4.19 -2.70
C THR A 138 7.55 -3.25 -1.82
N VAL A 139 6.64 -3.78 -0.99
CA VAL A 139 5.82 -2.92 -0.12
C VAL A 139 6.66 -2.27 0.98
N LEU A 140 7.64 -2.99 1.56
CA LEU A 140 8.60 -2.46 2.55
C LEU A 140 9.42 -1.31 1.97
N THR A 141 9.91 -1.50 0.74
CA THR A 141 10.62 -0.45 0.00
C THR A 141 9.70 0.75 -0.26
N GLY A 142 8.43 0.51 -0.60
CA GLY A 142 7.42 1.55 -0.76
C GLY A 142 7.23 2.39 0.51
N TRP A 143 7.16 1.75 1.68
CA TRP A 143 7.04 2.46 2.95
C TRP A 143 8.27 3.32 3.24
N GLU A 144 9.50 2.81 3.01
CA GLU A 144 10.73 3.59 3.22
C GLU A 144 10.82 4.81 2.30
N ILE A 145 10.36 4.65 1.06
CA ILE A 145 10.33 5.74 0.08
C ILE A 145 9.33 6.83 0.47
N VAL A 146 8.16 6.44 0.96
CA VAL A 146 7.08 7.39 1.30
C VAL A 146 7.31 8.00 2.68
N VAL A 147 7.84 7.22 3.63
CA VAL A 147 8.11 7.61 5.01
C VAL A 147 9.49 7.09 5.41
N ALA A 148 10.49 7.96 5.27
CA ALA A 148 11.86 7.63 5.57
C ALA A 148 12.05 7.20 7.03
N GLY A 149 12.82 6.13 7.26
CA GLY A 149 13.13 5.59 8.58
C GLY A 149 12.15 4.55 9.12
N VAL A 150 11.05 4.24 8.41
CA VAL A 150 10.11 3.18 8.82
C VAL A 150 10.81 1.82 8.89
N LEU A 151 11.68 1.48 7.94
CA LEU A 151 12.36 0.18 7.96
C LEU A 151 13.34 0.06 9.13
N GLN A 152 14.02 1.14 9.48
CA GLN A 152 14.92 1.15 10.62
C GLN A 152 14.16 0.89 11.93
N LEU A 153 12.97 1.47 12.06
CA LEU A 153 12.10 1.26 13.21
C LEU A 153 11.54 -0.16 13.26
N LEU A 154 11.11 -0.70 12.11
CA LEU A 154 10.66 -2.10 12.01
C LEU A 154 11.76 -3.10 12.35
N SER A 155 13.01 -2.80 11.99
CA SER A 155 14.16 -3.66 12.32
C SER A 155 14.55 -3.65 13.79
N GLY A 156 14.13 -2.62 14.54
CA GLY A 156 14.39 -2.48 15.97
C GLY A 156 13.24 -2.94 16.87
N LEU A 157 12.12 -3.41 16.28
CA LEU A 157 10.94 -3.90 16.98
C LEU A 157 11.05 -5.37 17.40
#